data_AF-A0A7X8EJN6-F1
#
_entry.id   AF-A0A7X8EJN6-F1
#
_cell.length_a   1.000
_cell.length_b   1.000
_cell.length_c   1.000
_cell.angle_alpha   90.00
_cell.angle_beta   90.00
_cell.angle_gamma   90.00
#
_symmetry.space_group_name_H-M   'P 1'
#
loop_
_entity.id
_entity.type
_entity.pdbx_description
1 polymer ?
#
loop_
_entity_poly.entity_id
_entity_poly.type
_entity_poly.pdbx_seq_one_letter_code
_entity_poly.pdbx_strand_id
1 'polypeptide(L)'
;MAKTKETLLSEIQSKLSRLIVLYNNCKEANAMLTLEIQEIRSRLDEKELQYKELEQKHINLKAARSLSDTPESSLDAKQKINEIVREIDQCLTLLTQ
;
A
#
# COMPACT_ATOMS: atom_id res chain seq x y z
N MET A 1 37.49 56.75 19.65
CA MET A 1 37.77 55.34 19.25
C MET A 1 36.88 54.30 19.95
N ALA A 2 36.26 54.57 21.11
CA ALA A 2 35.35 53.62 21.77
C ALA A 2 34.01 53.42 21.04
N LYS A 3 33.41 54.50 20.52
CA LYS A 3 32.09 54.50 19.85
C LYS A 3 32.02 53.60 18.61
N THR A 4 33.14 53.42 17.91
CA THR A 4 33.25 52.59 16.69
C THR A 4 33.30 51.10 17.00
N LYS A 5 33.81 50.71 18.18
CA LYS A 5 33.83 49.31 18.63
C LYS A 5 32.44 48.86 19.06
N GLU A 6 31.69 49.73 19.74
CA GLU A 6 30.32 49.43 20.20
C GLU A 6 29.35 49.28 19.02
N THR A 7 29.43 50.14 18.00
CA THR A 7 28.60 50.00 16.79
C THR A 7 28.91 48.71 16.04
N LEU A 8 30.19 48.39 15.85
CA LEU A 8 30.59 47.15 15.18
C LEU A 8 30.10 45.90 15.93
N LEU A 9 30.16 45.92 17.27
CA LEU A 9 29.66 44.83 18.09
C LEU A 9 28.14 44.67 17.96
N SER A 10 27.40 45.78 17.93
CA SER A 10 25.94 45.76 17.73
C SER A 10 25.53 45.21 16.36
N GLU A 11 26.28 45.53 15.30
CA GLU A 11 26.03 45.00 13.96
C GLU A 11 26.29 43.50 13.87
N ILE A 12 27.36 43.02 14.52
CA ILE A 12 27.68 41.60 14.58
C ILE A 12 26.60 40.85 15.37
N GLN A 13 26.15 41.39 16.50
CA GLN A 13 25.05 40.79 17.28
C GLN A 13 23.74 40.74 16.48
N SER A 14 23.42 41.78 15.72
CA SER A 14 22.25 41.82 14.85
C SER A 14 22.32 40.77 13.74
N LYS A 15 23.47 40.67 13.06
CA LYS A 15 23.72 39.66 12.02
C LYS A 15 23.66 38.24 12.58
N LEU A 16 24.24 38.01 13.76
CA LEU A 16 24.22 36.70 14.42
C LEU A 16 22.79 36.31 14.83
N SER A 17 22.03 37.25 15.40
CA SER A 17 20.63 37.01 15.77
C SER A 17 19.80 36.66 14.54
N ARG A 18 19.98 37.37 13.43
CA ARG A 18 19.33 37.06 12.16
C ARG A 18 19.72 35.70 11.62
N LEU A 19 21.00 35.33 11.71
CA LEU A 19 21.49 34.02 11.29
C LEU A 19 20.86 32.89 12.10
N ILE A 20 20.74 33.07 13.43
CA ILE A 20 20.10 32.09 14.32
C ILE A 20 18.63 31.88 13.95
N VAL A 21 17.89 32.97 13.69
CA VAL A 21 16.48 32.87 13.27
C VAL A 21 16.37 32.13 11.94
N LEU A 22 17.18 32.48 10.95
CA LEU A 22 17.16 31.79 9.65
C LEU A 22 17.54 30.31 9.77
N TYR A 23 18.52 29.99 10.61
CA TYR A 23 18.92 28.61 10.88
C TYR A 23 17.78 27.82 11.53
N ASN A 24 17.11 28.38 12.55
CA ASN A 24 15.99 27.73 13.22
C ASN A 24 14.82 27.51 12.26
N ASN A 25 14.47 28.49 11.45
CA ASN A 25 13.41 28.36 10.44
C ASN A 25 13.75 27.25 9.42
N CYS A 26 15.00 27.21 8.95
CA CYS A 26 15.46 26.16 8.03
C CYS A 26 15.42 24.77 8.69
N LYS A 27 15.81 24.69 9.96
CA LYS A 27 15.77 23.44 10.75
C LYS A 27 14.35 22.95 10.95
N GLU A 28 13.42 23.82 11.29
CA GLU A 28 11.99 23.47 11.42
C GLU A 28 11.40 23.04 10.07
N ALA A 29 11.65 23.79 9.00
CA ALA A 29 11.18 23.42 7.67
C ALA A 29 11.70 22.04 7.24
N ASN A 30 12.98 21.75 7.50
CA ASN A 30 13.57 20.44 7.20
C ASN A 30 12.94 19.31 8.04
N ALA A 31 12.66 19.56 9.32
CA ALA A 31 11.97 18.59 10.17
C ALA A 31 10.54 18.31 9.66
N MET A 32 9.79 19.35 9.28
CA MET A 32 8.44 19.20 8.71
C MET A 32 8.46 18.43 7.39
N LEU A 33 9.37 18.78 6.47
CA LEU A 33 9.52 18.07 5.19
C LEU A 33 9.91 16.60 5.41
N THR A 34 10.76 16.31 6.39
CA THR A 34 11.15 14.93 6.71
C THR A 34 9.95 14.12 7.19
N LEU A 35 9.08 14.70 8.04
CA LEU A 35 7.85 14.06 8.50
C LEU A 35 6.87 13.83 7.35
N GLU A 36 6.68 14.82 6.49
CA GLU A 36 5.81 14.71 5.31
C GLU A 36 6.29 13.60 4.36
N ILE A 37 7.59 13.51 4.11
CA ILE A 37 8.17 12.42 3.32
C ILE A 37 7.91 11.06 3.96
N GLN A 38 8.04 10.94 5.28
CA GLN A 38 7.75 9.68 5.98
C GLN A 38 6.27 9.30 5.87
N GLU A 39 5.36 10.25 6.03
CA GLU A 39 3.92 10.01 5.88
C GLU A 39 3.57 9.58 4.44
N ILE A 40 4.08 10.29 3.44
CA ILE A 40 3.85 9.97 2.03
C ILE A 40 4.38 8.58 1.70
N ARG A 41 5.56 8.21 2.19
CA ARG A 41 6.12 6.86 2.01
C ARG A 41 5.24 5.78 2.64
N SER A 42 4.81 5.98 3.88
CA SER A 42 3.91 5.04 4.56
C SER A 42 2.61 4.85 3.76
N ARG A 43 2.02 5.94 3.28
CA ARG A 43 0.80 5.89 2.46
C ARG A 43 1.03 5.22 1.11
N LEU A 44 2.21 5.40 0.51
CA LEU A 44 2.58 4.72 -0.73
C LEU A 44 2.69 3.21 -0.52
N ASP A 45 3.38 2.79 0.54
CA ASP A 45 3.55 1.37 0.87
C ASP A 45 2.18 0.68 1.11
N GLU A 46 1.27 1.35 1.84
CA GLU A 46 -0.11 0.87 2.02
C GLU A 46 -0.88 0.74 0.71
N LYS A 47 -0.72 1.72 -0.20
CA LYS A 47 -1.39 1.72 -1.50
C LYS A 47 -0.82 0.65 -2.42
N GLU A 48 0.49 0.41 -2.39
CA GLU A 48 1.10 -0.69 -3.13
C GLU A 48 0.62 -2.06 -2.64
N LEU A 49 0.46 -2.22 -1.32
CA LEU A 49 -0.12 -3.45 -0.76
C LEU A 49 -1.56 -3.66 -1.24
N GLN A 50 -2.40 -2.62 -1.14
CA GLN A 50 -3.79 -2.66 -1.64
C GLN A 50 -3.84 -2.97 -3.14
N TYR A 51 -2.93 -2.40 -3.92
CA TYR A 51 -2.83 -2.64 -5.35
C TYR A 51 -2.51 -4.11 -5.64
N LYS A 52 -1.49 -4.68 -4.98
CA LYS A 52 -1.12 -6.09 -5.15
C LYS A 52 -2.26 -7.04 -4.76
N GLU A 53 -2.98 -6.74 -3.67
CA GLU A 53 -4.15 -7.52 -3.28
C GLU A 53 -5.26 -7.45 -4.34
N LEU A 54 -5.52 -6.27 -4.89
CA LEU A 54 -6.53 -6.06 -5.92
C LEU A 54 -6.13 -6.74 -7.23
N GLU A 55 -4.86 -6.67 -7.61
CA GLU A 55 -4.29 -7.35 -8.77
C GLU A 55 -4.45 -8.87 -8.63
N GLN A 56 -4.15 -9.43 -7.45
CA GLN A 56 -4.36 -10.86 -7.19
C GLN A 56 -5.83 -11.24 -7.28
N LYS A 57 -6.74 -10.44 -6.72
CA LYS A 57 -8.20 -10.66 -6.84
C LYS A 57 -8.64 -10.60 -8.31
N HIS A 58 -8.10 -9.67 -9.09
CA HIS A 58 -8.40 -9.54 -10.50
C HIS A 58 -7.89 -10.75 -11.31
N ILE A 59 -6.67 -11.22 -11.04
CA ILE A 59 -6.12 -12.44 -11.64
C ILE A 59 -6.99 -13.65 -11.30
N ASN A 60 -7.38 -13.80 -10.03
CA ASN A 60 -8.24 -14.89 -9.59
C ASN A 60 -9.61 -14.84 -10.27
N LEU A 61 -10.22 -13.65 -10.40
CA LEU A 61 -11.48 -13.47 -11.10
C LEU A 61 -11.35 -13.76 -12.61
N LYS A 62 -10.25 -13.34 -13.23
CA LYS A 62 -9.97 -13.64 -14.64
C LYS A 62 -9.80 -15.14 -14.86
N ALA A 63 -9.07 -15.83 -13.98
CA ALA A 63 -8.91 -17.28 -14.01
C ALA A 63 -10.24 -18.01 -13.82
N ALA A 64 -11.07 -17.57 -12.85
CA ALA A 64 -12.41 -18.11 -12.64
C ALA A 64 -13.33 -17.90 -13.86
N ARG A 65 -13.26 -16.73 -14.51
CA ARG A 65 -14.00 -16.45 -15.75
C ARG A 65 -13.52 -17.31 -16.91
N SER A 66 -12.20 -17.48 -17.09
CA SER A 66 -11.66 -18.35 -18.14
C SER A 66 -12.04 -19.82 -17.92
N LEU A 67 -12.15 -20.27 -16.67
CA LEU A 67 -12.69 -21.59 -16.34
C LEU A 67 -14.19 -21.67 -16.66
N SER A 68 -14.99 -20.64 -16.36
CA SER A 68 -16.43 -20.64 -16.65
C SER A 68 -16.80 -20.46 -18.12
N ASP A 69 -15.97 -19.76 -18.90
CA ASP A 69 -16.23 -19.43 -20.31
C ASP A 69 -15.80 -20.56 -21.27
N THR A 70 -15.21 -21.65 -20.78
CA THR A 70 -14.94 -22.82 -21.63
C THR A 70 -16.16 -23.77 -21.62
N PRO A 71 -16.86 -23.93 -22.76
CA PRO A 71 -18.00 -24.85 -22.84
C PRO A 71 -17.61 -26.31 -22.53
N GLU A 72 -16.34 -26.68 -22.76
CA GLU A 72 -15.76 -27.96 -22.33
C GLU A 72 -15.71 -28.10 -20.80
N SER A 73 -15.32 -27.07 -20.04
CA SER A 73 -15.25 -27.17 -18.58
C SER A 73 -16.65 -27.30 -17.94
N SER A 74 -17.67 -26.63 -18.49
CA SER A 74 -19.06 -26.84 -18.08
C SER A 74 -19.55 -28.26 -18.37
N LEU A 75 -19.15 -28.86 -19.50
CA LEU A 75 -19.50 -30.23 -19.84
C LEU A 75 -18.81 -31.23 -18.90
N ASP A 76 -17.51 -31.02 -18.67
CA ASP A 76 -16.66 -31.87 -17.83
C ASP A 76 -17.07 -31.78 -16.35
N ALA A 77 -17.41 -30.58 -15.87
CA ALA A 77 -17.98 -30.38 -14.52
C ALA A 77 -19.35 -31.05 -14.37
N LYS A 78 -20.23 -30.97 -15.39
CA LYS A 78 -21.52 -31.68 -15.38
C LYS A 78 -21.35 -33.21 -15.39
N GLN A 79 -20.37 -33.72 -16.12
CA GLN A 79 -20.04 -35.15 -16.13
C GLN A 79 -19.51 -35.60 -14.76
N LYS A 80 -18.59 -34.85 -14.16
CA LYS A 80 -18.08 -35.12 -12.80
C LYS A 80 -19.19 -35.12 -11.76
N ILE A 81 -20.13 -34.17 -11.84
CA ILE A 81 -21.30 -34.11 -10.95
C ILE A 81 -22.17 -35.36 -11.13
N ASN A 82 -22.43 -35.80 -12.36
CA ASN A 82 -23.22 -37.01 -12.62
C ASN A 82 -22.53 -38.29 -12.13
N GLU A 83 -21.20 -38.37 -12.22
CA GLU A 83 -20.44 -39.49 -11.63
C GLU A 83 -20.57 -39.50 -10.10
N ILE A 84 -20.40 -38.36 -9.45
CA ILE A 84 -20.54 -38.23 -7.99
C ILE A 84 -21.97 -38.56 -7.54
N VAL A 85 -23.00 -38.11 -8.26
CA VAL A 85 -24.40 -38.45 -7.94
C VAL A 85 -24.65 -39.95 -8.09
N ARG A 86 -24.08 -40.61 -9.09
CA ARG A 86 -24.16 -42.07 -9.25
C ARG A 86 -23.46 -42.83 -8.11
N GLU A 87 -22.30 -42.35 -7.67
CA GLU A 87 -21.60 -42.94 -6.53
C GLU A 87 -22.40 -42.77 -5.23
N ILE A 88 -23.05 -41.61 -5.05
CA ILE A 88 -23.96 -41.37 -3.92
C ILE A 88 -25.16 -42.33 -4.01
N ASP A 89 -25.79 -42.47 -5.17
CA ASP A 89 -26.91 -43.40 -5.36
C ASP A 89 -26.49 -44.86 -5.10
N GLN A 90 -25.29 -45.27 -5.52
CA GLN A 90 -24.73 -46.59 -5.23
C GLN A 90 -24.49 -46.78 -3.72
N CYS A 91 -23.90 -45.80 -3.04
CA CYS A 91 -23.72 -45.83 -1.60
C CYS A 91 -25.06 -45.85 -0.85
N LEU A 92 -26.06 -45.09 -1.29
CA LEU A 92 -27.41 -45.10 -0.71
C LEU A 92 -28.08 -46.47 -0.90
N THR A 93 -27.94 -47.09 -2.07
CA THR A 93 -28.50 -48.41 -2.35
C THR A 93 -27.86 -49.48 -1.46
N LEU A 94 -26.53 -49.41 -1.27
CA LEU A 94 -25.78 -50.27 -0.34
C LEU A 94 -26.15 -50.05 1.13
N LEU A 95 -26.59 -48.84 1.51
CA LEU A 95 -27.03 -48.51 2.87
C LEU A 95 -28.47 -48.97 3.17
N THR A 96 -29.27 -49.20 2.12
CA THR A 96 -30.67 -49.66 2.24
C THR A 96 -30.83 -51.18 2.07
N GLN A 97 -29.73 -51.91 1.88
CA GLN A 97 -29.70 -53.37 1.73
C GLN A 97 -29.16 -54.07 2.97
#